data_AF-A0A0C2MUE7-F1
#
_entry.id   AF-A0A0C2MUE7-F1
#
_cell.length_a   1.000
_cell.length_b   1.000
_cell.length_c   1.000
_cell.angle_alpha   90.00
_cell.angle_beta   90.00
_cell.angle_gamma   90.00
#
_symmetry.space_group_name_H-M   'P 1'
#
loop_
_entity.id
_entity.type
_entity.pdbx_description
1 polymer ?
#
loop_
_entity_poly.entity_id
_entity_poly.type
_entity_poly.pdbx_seq_one_letter_code
_entity_poly.pdbx_strand_id
1 'polypeptide(L)'
;MYLAIFRFIQVVLGISTGGVVLSTILGIVGYLSTRFGKICSIVITGVAILLAVFWFYYVSFYFWCIGRETFIFTKYPKDIPIHAKEIHFTILPILLIPVIVVVFMLGAMVSIHNFDEDRKRMENERRESEMKAEERDMDLDAELGDMELDFEK
;
A
#
# COMPACT_ATOMS: atom_id res chain seq x y z
N MET A 1 -17.29 -28.43 15.30
CA MET A 1 -16.88 -27.04 15.60
C MET A 1 -15.50 -26.69 15.03
N TYR A 2 -14.45 -27.47 15.33
CA TYR A 2 -13.08 -27.21 14.85
C TYR A 2 -12.92 -27.11 13.33
N LEU A 3 -13.63 -27.95 12.56
CA LEU A 3 -13.57 -27.90 11.09
C LEU A 3 -14.10 -26.57 10.51
N ALA A 4 -15.08 -25.94 11.16
CA ALA A 4 -15.63 -24.65 10.73
C ALA A 4 -14.64 -23.51 11.04
N ILE A 5 -14.03 -23.53 12.22
CA ILE A 5 -12.97 -22.58 12.63
C ILE A 5 -11.75 -22.70 11.69
N PHE A 6 -11.41 -23.93 11.30
CA PHE A 6 -10.34 -24.21 10.35
C PHE A 6 -10.57 -23.56 8.97
N ARG A 7 -11.75 -23.79 8.38
CA ARG A 7 -12.11 -23.18 7.09
C ARG A 7 -12.16 -21.66 7.17
N PHE A 8 -12.63 -21.13 8.29
CA PHE A 8 -12.64 -19.69 8.54
C PHE A 8 -11.23 -19.11 8.51
N ILE A 9 -10.27 -19.71 9.22
CA ILE A 9 -8.87 -19.25 9.24
C ILE A 9 -8.25 -19.30 7.83
N GLN A 10 -8.51 -20.35 7.04
CA GLN A 10 -8.01 -20.45 5.67
C GLN A 10 -8.59 -19.38 4.74
N VAL A 11 -9.90 -19.13 4.83
CA VAL A 11 -10.56 -18.09 4.03
C VAL A 11 -10.02 -16.71 4.40
N VAL A 12 -9.88 -16.43 5.70
CA VAL A 12 -9.33 -15.15 6.16
C VAL A 12 -7.87 -14.98 5.73
N LEU A 13 -7.05 -16.03 5.80
CA LEU A 13 -5.68 -16.01 5.29
C LEU A 13 -5.64 -15.72 3.79
N GLY A 14 -6.52 -16.36 3.00
CA GLY A 14 -6.63 -16.13 1.56
C GLY A 14 -7.01 -14.69 1.23
N ILE A 15 -8.04 -14.16 1.89
CA ILE A 15 -8.47 -12.76 1.74
C ILE A 15 -7.35 -11.81 2.15
N SER A 16 -6.66 -12.08 3.24
CA SER A 16 -5.59 -11.23 3.75
C SER A 16 -4.37 -11.23 2.83
N THR A 17 -3.98 -12.39 2.30
CA THR A 17 -2.89 -12.50 1.31
C THR A 17 -3.25 -11.76 0.01
N GLY A 18 -4.49 -11.92 -0.47
CA GLY A 18 -4.99 -11.16 -1.61
C GLY A 18 -4.98 -9.66 -1.35
N GLY A 19 -5.38 -9.24 -0.16
CA GLY A 19 -5.33 -7.85 0.30
C GLY A 19 -3.91 -7.28 0.32
N VAL A 20 -2.91 -8.04 0.75
CA VAL A 20 -1.50 -7.63 0.71
C VAL A 20 -1.05 -7.42 -0.74
N VAL A 21 -1.33 -8.33 -1.65
CA VAL A 21 -0.97 -8.17 -3.07
C VAL A 21 -1.64 -6.94 -3.68
N LEU A 22 -2.94 -6.76 -3.41
CA LEU A 22 -3.69 -5.57 -3.84
C LEU A 22 -3.11 -4.28 -3.24
N SER A 23 -2.66 -4.31 -1.98
CA SER A 23 -2.06 -3.16 -1.31
C SER A 23 -0.77 -2.70 -2.00
N THR A 24 0.05 -3.64 -2.49
CA THR A 24 1.27 -3.32 -3.24
C THR A 24 0.95 -2.67 -4.57
N ILE A 25 -0.05 -3.18 -5.30
CA ILE A 25 -0.51 -2.61 -6.57
C ILE A 25 -1.08 -1.20 -6.33
N LEU A 26 -1.90 -1.03 -5.30
CA LEU A 26 -2.45 0.27 -4.91
C LEU A 26 -1.37 1.25 -4.45
N GLY A 27 -0.29 0.78 -3.82
CA GLY A 27 0.86 1.62 -3.47
C GLY A 27 1.55 2.17 -4.72
N ILE A 28 1.78 1.34 -5.72
CA ILE A 28 2.37 1.74 -7.02
C ILE A 28 1.42 2.70 -7.76
N VAL A 29 0.13 2.37 -7.85
CA VAL A 29 -0.87 3.23 -8.51
C VAL A 29 -1.05 4.55 -7.77
N GLY A 30 -1.05 4.52 -6.44
CA GLY A 30 -1.14 5.71 -5.59
C GLY A 30 0.07 6.62 -5.74
N TYR A 31 1.26 6.06 -5.98
CA TYR A 31 2.46 6.83 -6.31
C TYR A 31 2.35 7.51 -7.68
N LEU A 32 1.77 6.83 -8.67
CA LEU A 32 1.59 7.39 -10.02
C LEU A 32 0.41 8.38 -10.10
N SER A 33 -0.59 8.26 -9.23
CA SER A 33 -1.80 9.08 -9.26
C SER A 33 -1.98 9.89 -7.98
N THR A 34 -1.57 11.16 -8.04
CA THR A 34 -1.70 12.14 -6.95
C THR A 34 -3.14 12.31 -6.44
N ARG A 35 -4.14 12.02 -7.27
CA ARG A 35 -5.57 12.13 -6.91
C ARG A 35 -6.03 11.07 -5.91
N PHE A 36 -5.40 9.90 -5.89
CA PHE A 36 -5.82 8.77 -5.05
C PHE A 36 -4.83 8.43 -3.93
N GLY A 37 -3.72 9.14 -3.82
CA GLY A 37 -2.66 8.86 -2.84
C GLY A 37 -3.16 8.73 -1.40
N LYS A 38 -4.00 9.67 -0.94
CA LYS A 38 -4.57 9.65 0.43
C LYS A 38 -5.48 8.43 0.68
N ILE A 39 -6.35 8.10 -0.28
CA ILE A 39 -7.27 6.96 -0.17
C ILE A 39 -6.46 5.66 -0.17
N CYS A 40 -5.48 5.54 -1.08
CA CYS A 40 -4.61 4.37 -1.15
C CYS A 40 -3.84 4.17 0.16
N SER A 41 -3.28 5.24 0.75
CA SER A 41 -2.59 5.15 2.04
C SER A 41 -3.50 4.63 3.17
N ILE A 42 -4.73 5.16 3.28
CA ILE A 42 -5.70 4.71 4.29
C ILE A 42 -6.03 3.21 4.09
N VAL A 43 -6.23 2.78 2.84
CA VAL A 43 -6.52 1.39 2.51
C VAL A 43 -5.34 0.48 2.86
N ILE A 44 -4.12 0.84 2.47
CA ILE A 44 -2.90 0.05 2.76
C ILE A 44 -2.69 -0.07 4.27
N THR A 45 -2.83 1.04 5.00
CA THR A 45 -2.69 1.06 6.46
C THR A 45 -3.79 0.22 7.13
N GLY A 46 -5.03 0.30 6.65
CA GLY A 46 -6.13 -0.53 7.12
C GLY A 46 -5.90 -2.03 6.90
N VAL A 47 -5.35 -2.42 5.74
CA VAL A 47 -4.96 -3.81 5.46
C VAL A 47 -3.86 -4.28 6.41
N ALA A 48 -2.85 -3.44 6.69
CA ALA A 48 -1.79 -3.77 7.64
C ALA A 48 -2.33 -4.02 9.06
N ILE A 49 -3.24 -3.17 9.53
CA ILE A 49 -3.87 -3.32 10.85
C ILE A 49 -4.72 -4.59 10.92
N LEU A 50 -5.52 -4.87 9.88
CA LEU A 50 -6.31 -6.11 9.80
C LEU A 50 -5.41 -7.35 9.83
N LEU A 51 -4.29 -7.33 9.11
CA LEU A 51 -3.30 -8.41 9.11
C LEU A 51 -2.67 -8.58 10.50
N ALA A 52 -2.37 -7.48 11.20
CA ALA A 52 -1.85 -7.52 12.57
C ALA A 52 -2.86 -8.12 13.57
N VAL A 53 -4.13 -7.73 13.48
CA VAL A 53 -5.22 -8.31 14.31
C VAL A 53 -5.38 -9.80 14.03
N PHE A 54 -5.35 -10.19 12.75
CA PHE A 54 -5.42 -11.60 12.37
C PHE A 54 -4.24 -12.40 12.89
N TRP A 55 -3.02 -11.85 12.77
CA TRP A 55 -1.82 -12.45 13.33
C TRP A 55 -1.94 -12.64 14.84
N PHE A 56 -2.40 -11.62 15.58
CA PHE A 56 -2.58 -11.69 17.02
C PHE A 56 -3.62 -12.75 17.40
N TYR A 57 -4.73 -12.83 16.67
CA TYR A 57 -5.75 -13.86 16.85
C TYR A 57 -5.20 -15.27 16.59
N TYR A 58 -4.44 -15.45 15.51
CA TYR A 58 -3.80 -16.73 15.17
C TYR A 58 -2.83 -17.17 16.26
N VAL A 59 -1.96 -16.27 16.73
CA VAL A 59 -0.99 -16.55 17.79
C VAL A 59 -1.70 -16.84 19.11
N SER A 60 -2.72 -16.08 19.47
CA SER A 60 -3.52 -16.32 20.67
C SER A 60 -4.21 -17.68 20.62
N PHE A 61 -4.79 -18.05 19.47
CA PHE A 61 -5.40 -19.36 19.25
C PHE A 61 -4.36 -20.49 19.28
N TYR A 62 -3.15 -20.24 18.77
CA TYR A 62 -2.00 -21.14 18.86
C TYR A 62 -1.65 -21.45 20.31
N PHE A 63 -1.46 -20.42 21.15
CA PHE A 63 -1.18 -20.61 22.57
C PHE A 63 -2.33 -21.29 23.32
N TRP A 64 -3.59 -20.97 22.98
CA TRP A 64 -4.76 -21.58 23.61
C TRP A 64 -4.91 -23.08 23.28
N CYS A 65 -4.48 -23.48 22.07
CA CYS A 65 -4.58 -24.87 21.61
C CYS A 65 -3.28 -25.68 21.81
N ILE A 66 -2.31 -25.18 22.60
CA ILE A 66 -1.07 -25.92 22.92
C ILE A 66 -1.40 -27.28 23.57
N GLY A 67 -1.09 -28.36 22.85
CA GLY A 67 -1.32 -29.74 23.27
C GLY A 67 -2.51 -30.45 22.59
N ARG A 68 -3.07 -29.90 21.50
CA ARG A 68 -3.98 -30.64 20.61
C ARG A 68 -3.32 -30.82 19.24
N GLU A 69 -3.17 -32.08 18.80
CA GLU A 69 -2.31 -32.53 17.70
C GLU A 69 -2.64 -32.01 16.28
N THR A 70 -3.71 -31.24 16.09
CA THR A 70 -4.16 -30.82 14.76
C THR A 70 -3.95 -29.32 14.53
N PHE A 71 -2.69 -28.88 14.36
CA PHE A 71 -2.37 -27.53 13.89
C PHE A 71 -2.16 -27.46 12.37
N ILE A 72 -2.60 -26.34 11.80
CA ILE A 72 -2.88 -26.09 10.37
C ILE A 72 -1.66 -26.22 9.44
N PHE A 73 -0.44 -26.17 9.97
CA PHE A 73 0.81 -26.16 9.18
C PHE A 73 1.83 -27.22 9.62
N THR A 74 1.38 -28.21 10.39
CA THR A 74 2.24 -29.20 11.04
C THR A 74 2.49 -30.42 10.16
N LYS A 75 2.73 -30.24 8.85
CA LYS A 75 3.05 -31.38 7.98
C LYS A 75 4.51 -31.87 8.18
N TYR A 76 5.36 -31.02 8.74
CA TYR A 76 6.74 -31.32 9.14
C TYR A 76 7.08 -30.54 10.41
N PRO A 77 6.62 -30.98 11.60
CA PRO A 77 7.03 -30.32 12.84
C PRO A 77 8.55 -30.45 13.01
N LYS A 78 9.21 -29.33 13.33
CA LYS A 78 10.51 -29.40 14.01
C LYS A 78 10.18 -29.61 15.47
N ASP A 79 10.33 -30.84 15.94
CA ASP A 79 10.08 -31.19 17.33
C ASP A 79 11.16 -30.56 18.20
N ILE A 80 10.79 -29.50 18.93
CA ILE A 80 11.65 -28.93 19.97
C ILE A 80 11.08 -29.44 21.30
N PRO A 81 11.71 -30.45 21.93
CA PRO A 81 11.20 -30.99 23.18
C PRO A 81 11.39 -29.97 24.30
N ILE A 82 10.29 -29.35 24.75
CA ILE A 82 10.26 -28.56 25.98
C ILE A 82 9.27 -29.25 26.93
N HIS A 83 9.81 -29.94 27.94
CA HIS A 83 9.05 -30.43 29.09
C HIS A 83 7.72 -31.18 28.74
N ALA A 84 7.85 -32.37 28.16
CA ALA A 84 6.77 -33.35 27.97
C ALA A 84 5.54 -32.91 27.13
N LYS A 85 5.58 -31.74 26.49
CA LYS A 85 4.61 -31.31 25.49
C LYS A 85 5.33 -30.99 24.18
N GLU A 86 4.93 -31.64 23.09
CA GLU A 86 5.40 -31.29 21.75
C GLU A 86 4.78 -29.95 21.35
N ILE A 87 5.59 -28.90 21.34
CA ILE A 87 5.20 -27.59 20.83
C ILE A 87 5.57 -27.56 19.36
N HIS A 88 4.58 -27.75 18.49
CA HIS A 88 4.78 -27.71 17.05
C HIS A 88 4.91 -26.27 16.54
N PHE A 89 6.11 -25.71 16.65
CA PHE A 89 6.38 -24.34 16.26
C PHE A 89 6.34 -24.19 14.73
N THR A 90 5.33 -23.50 14.21
CA THR A 90 5.26 -23.14 12.79
C THR A 90 6.05 -21.85 12.57
N ILE A 91 6.93 -21.81 11.56
CA ILE A 91 7.75 -20.63 11.22
C ILE A 91 6.90 -19.48 10.64
N LEU A 92 5.76 -19.81 10.04
CA LEU A 92 4.83 -18.88 9.36
C LEU A 92 4.44 -17.64 10.19
N PRO A 93 3.95 -17.74 11.45
CA PRO A 93 3.65 -16.57 12.26
C PRO A 93 4.87 -15.67 12.51
N ILE A 94 6.09 -16.21 12.61
CA ILE A 94 7.30 -15.38 12.76
C ILE A 94 7.55 -14.60 11.46
N LEU A 95 7.41 -15.26 10.29
CA LEU A 95 7.61 -14.63 8.98
C LEU A 95 6.57 -13.54 8.66
N LEU A 96 5.38 -13.60 9.25
CA LEU A 96 4.34 -12.59 9.06
C LEU A 96 4.66 -11.25 9.74
N ILE A 97 5.45 -11.25 10.81
CA ILE A 97 5.83 -10.02 11.53
C ILE A 97 6.53 -9.01 10.62
N PRO A 98 7.64 -9.35 9.92
CA PRO A 98 8.29 -8.39 9.03
C PRO A 98 7.39 -7.95 7.87
N VAL A 99 6.50 -8.82 7.38
CA VAL A 99 5.54 -8.46 6.33
C VAL A 99 4.57 -7.38 6.83
N ILE A 100 4.00 -7.56 8.02
CA ILE A 100 3.11 -6.56 8.64
C ILE A 100 3.83 -5.22 8.79
N VAL A 101 5.07 -5.24 9.29
CA VAL A 101 5.88 -4.03 9.47
C VAL A 101 6.15 -3.32 8.14
N VAL A 102 6.52 -4.07 7.10
CA VAL A 102 6.79 -3.50 5.77
C VAL A 102 5.54 -2.88 5.17
N VAL A 103 4.39 -3.57 5.21
CA VAL A 103 3.13 -3.05 4.66
C VAL A 103 2.67 -1.82 5.45
N PHE A 104 2.83 -1.82 6.78
CA PHE A 104 2.53 -0.67 7.62
C PHE A 104 3.41 0.53 7.30
N MET A 105 4.73 0.33 7.17
CA MET A 105 5.66 1.38 6.76
C MET A 105 5.35 1.93 5.37
N LEU A 106 4.97 1.06 4.43
CA LEU A 106 4.57 1.47 3.08
C LEU A 106 3.32 2.36 3.12
N GLY A 107 2.30 1.98 3.90
CA GLY A 107 1.11 2.80 4.13
C GLY A 107 1.43 4.16 4.75
N ALA A 108 2.31 4.18 5.75
CA ALA A 108 2.76 5.40 6.43
C ALA A 108 3.57 6.33 5.51
N MET A 109 4.51 5.79 4.71
CA MET A 109 5.27 6.57 3.74
C MET A 109 4.36 7.23 2.71
N VAL A 110 3.39 6.49 2.17
CA VAL A 110 2.39 7.05 1.25
C VAL A 110 1.50 8.08 1.97
N SER A 111 1.23 7.92 3.27
CA SER A 111 0.44 8.90 4.04
C SER A 111 1.17 10.23 4.23
N ILE A 112 2.48 10.16 4.48
CA ILE A 112 3.31 11.34 4.77
C ILE A 112 3.66 12.08 3.48
N HIS A 113 3.70 11.38 2.34
CA HIS A 113 3.97 12.02 1.06
C HIS A 113 2.88 13.04 0.74
N ASN A 114 3.28 14.31 0.68
CA ASN A 114 2.36 15.44 0.58
C ASN A 114 1.89 15.68 -0.87
N PHE A 115 1.10 14.74 -1.41
CA PHE A 115 0.65 14.75 -2.81
C PHE A 115 -0.09 16.04 -3.24
N ASP A 116 -0.65 16.81 -2.29
CA ASP A 116 -1.33 18.07 -2.59
C ASP A 116 -0.35 19.18 -2.98
N GLU A 117 0.87 19.20 -2.44
CA GLU A 117 1.88 20.20 -2.80
C GLU A 117 2.42 19.94 -4.21
N ASP A 118 2.75 18.69 -4.52
CA ASP A 118 3.22 18.29 -5.84
C ASP A 118 2.18 18.59 -6.92
N ARG A 119 0.89 18.36 -6.61
CA ARG A 119 -0.19 18.71 -7.53
C ARG A 119 -0.28 20.22 -7.77
N LYS A 120 -0.25 21.04 -6.71
CA LYS A 120 -0.29 22.51 -6.84
C LYS A 120 0.89 23.04 -7.66
N ARG A 121 2.08 22.45 -7.45
CA ARG A 121 3.28 22.82 -8.20
C ARG A 121 3.13 22.52 -9.69
N MET A 122 2.65 21.33 -10.05
CA MET A 122 2.39 20.98 -11.47
C MET A 122 1.31 21.87 -12.11
N GLU A 123 0.25 22.22 -11.37
CA GLU A 123 -0.79 23.14 -11.88
C GLU A 123 -0.24 24.55 -12.11
N ASN A 124 0.64 25.05 -11.23
CA ASN A 124 1.29 26.35 -11.39
C ASN A 124 2.27 26.36 -12.57
N GLU A 125 3.11 25.34 -12.73
CA GLU A 125 4.05 25.24 -13.85
C GLU A 125 3.31 25.20 -15.20
N ARG A 126 2.15 24.53 -15.25
CA ARG A 126 1.31 24.50 -16.45
C ARG A 126 0.72 25.88 -16.76
N ARG A 127 0.21 26.61 -15.76
CA ARG A 127 -0.29 27.98 -15.93
C ARG A 127 0.79 28.96 -16.35
N GLU A 128 2.00 28.84 -15.78
CA GLU A 128 3.13 29.66 -16.21
C GLU A 128 3.54 29.35 -17.66
N SER A 129 3.47 28.08 -18.08
CA SER A 129 3.77 27.72 -19.47
C SER A 129 2.71 28.24 -20.45
N GLU A 130 1.44 28.27 -20.05
CA GLU A 130 0.35 28.84 -20.85
C GLU A 130 0.49 30.36 -20.97
N MET A 131 0.76 31.08 -19.86
CA MET A 131 1.00 32.52 -19.90
C MET A 131 2.21 32.89 -20.77
N LYS A 132 3.31 32.14 -20.68
CA LYS A 132 4.51 32.36 -21.51
C LYS A 132 4.33 32.01 -22.99
N ALA A 133 3.30 31.23 -23.34
CA ALA A 133 2.94 30.97 -24.72
C ALA A 133 2.09 32.15 -25.24
N GLU A 134 1.10 32.57 -24.46
CA GLU A 134 0.21 33.69 -24.80
C GLU A 134 0.95 35.02 -24.91
N GLU A 135 1.93 35.28 -24.03
CA GLU A 135 2.81 36.47 -24.10
C GLU A 135 3.66 36.46 -25.38
N ARG A 136 4.17 35.29 -25.80
CA ARG A 136 4.93 35.16 -27.04
C ARG A 136 4.07 35.37 -28.28
N ASP A 137 2.82 34.93 -28.26
CA ASP A 137 1.90 35.14 -29.38
C ASP A 137 1.56 36.63 -29.52
N MET A 138 1.34 37.34 -28.40
CA MET A 138 1.11 38.80 -28.43
C MET A 138 2.31 39.60 -28.94
N ASP A 139 3.54 39.22 -28.55
CA ASP A 139 4.76 39.88 -29.03
C ASP A 139 4.95 39.67 -30.55
N LEU A 140 4.64 38.47 -31.05
CA LEU A 140 4.68 38.15 -32.49
C LEU A 140 3.69 38.97 -33.29
N ASP A 141 2.46 39.14 -32.79
CA ASP A 141 1.43 39.96 -33.43
C ASP A 141 1.82 41.45 -33.46
N ALA A 142 2.49 41.95 -32.43
CA ALA A 142 3.01 43.32 -32.39
C ALA A 142 4.14 43.53 -33.43
N GLU A 143 5.10 42.61 -33.53
CA GLU A 143 6.16 42.69 -34.54
C GLU A 143 5.62 42.60 -35.99
N LEU A 144 4.59 41.78 -36.22
CA LEU A 144 3.92 41.67 -37.53
C LEU A 144 3.21 42.97 -37.92
N GLY A 145 2.52 43.62 -36.98
CA GLY A 145 1.87 44.91 -37.21
C GLY A 145 2.85 46.02 -37.57
N ASP A 146 4.01 46.07 -36.90
CA ASP A 146 5.07 47.04 -37.20
C ASP A 146 5.69 46.78 -38.59
N MET A 147 5.85 45.52 -38.99
CA MET A 147 6.34 45.18 -40.34
C MET A 147 5.37 45.57 -41.46
N GLU A 148 4.05 45.44 -41.28
CA GLU A 148 3.06 45.89 -42.28
C GLU A 148 3.11 47.41 -42.51
N LEU A 149 3.32 48.20 -41.45
CA LEU A 149 3.42 49.66 -41.53
C LEU A 149 4.65 50.15 -42.32
N ASP A 150 5.73 49.37 -42.33
CA ASP A 150 6.93 49.68 -43.13
C ASP A 150 6.75 49.32 -44.61
N PHE A 151 5.81 48.44 -44.97
CA PHE A 151 5.50 48.13 -46.38
C PHE A 151 4.57 49.17 -47.05
N GLU A 152 3.84 49.99 -46.28
CA GLU A 152 2.93 51.02 -46.81
C GLU A 152 3.59 52.38 -47.11
N LYS A 153 4.85 52.58 -46.73
CA LYS A 153 5.61 53.83 -47.00
C LYS A 153 6.51 53.74 -48.22
#